data_AF-A0A443J759-F1
#
_entry.id   AF-A0A443J759-F1
#
_cell.length_a   1.000
_cell.length_b   1.000
_cell.length_c   1.000
_cell.angle_alpha   90.00
_cell.angle_beta   90.00
_cell.angle_gamma   90.00
#
_symmetry.space_group_name_H-M   'P 1'
#
loop_
_entity.id
_entity.type
_entity.pdbx_description
1 polymer ?
#
loop_
_entity_poly.entity_id
_entity_poly.type
_entity_poly.pdbx_seq_one_letter_code
_entity_poly.pdbx_strand_id
1 'polypeptide(L)'
;MSDPQPDLFEQDVARPRMVRRDAITDAGLAHFQEAYPGEEITKGDLFHYIYGILHSEDYRTRFANSLRKQLPRIPRVGAAADFWAFSKAGRTLGWIHVHYEQVEPYPVTFTISDTSISPVSNPEQFYRVEKMRFSGKRPNLDRSTVIYNANITISGIPLEAYDYVLNGKPALVWVMEGQCVKTDKASGIVNDANRYAIETVGDPAYPLRLFQRVITVSLKTVEIVNSLPPLRDLS
;
A
#
# COMPACT_ATOMS: atom_id res chain seq x y z
N MET A 1 9.29 -31.30 56.90
CA MET A 1 8.44 -30.90 55.77
C MET A 1 8.07 -29.45 56.03
N SER A 2 8.71 -28.49 55.34
CA SER A 2 8.37 -27.07 55.49
C SER A 2 7.39 -26.71 54.38
N ASP A 3 6.24 -26.16 54.75
CA ASP A 3 5.32 -25.55 53.79
C ASP A 3 6.01 -24.37 53.08
N PRO A 4 5.89 -24.24 51.75
CA PRO A 4 6.40 -23.07 51.05
C PRO A 4 5.53 -21.86 51.42
N GLN A 5 6.16 -20.80 51.95
CA GLN A 5 5.50 -19.51 52.12
C GLN A 5 5.07 -18.96 50.76
N PRO A 6 3.82 -18.45 50.64
CA PRO A 6 3.39 -17.76 49.44
C PRO A 6 4.24 -16.49 49.22
N ASP A 7 4.68 -16.28 47.98
CA ASP A 7 5.51 -15.16 47.55
C ASP A 7 4.78 -13.83 47.81
N LEU A 8 5.40 -12.95 48.61
CA LEU A 8 4.88 -11.64 49.00
C LEU A 8 4.64 -10.71 47.79
N PHE A 9 5.16 -11.06 46.61
CA PHE A 9 5.05 -10.30 45.37
C PHE A 9 4.02 -10.84 44.36
N GLU A 10 3.29 -11.92 44.66
CA GLU A 10 2.12 -12.34 43.87
C GLU A 10 0.90 -11.46 44.18
N GLN A 11 1.00 -10.17 43.86
CA GLN A 11 -0.20 -9.37 43.64
C GLN A 11 -0.69 -9.67 42.24
N ASP A 12 -1.80 -10.40 42.15
CA ASP A 12 -2.56 -10.58 40.93
C ASP A 12 -3.24 -9.24 40.58
N VAL A 13 -2.42 -8.28 40.12
CA VAL A 13 -2.89 -6.97 39.70
C VAL A 13 -3.70 -7.21 38.44
N ALA A 14 -5.03 -7.29 38.58
CA ALA A 14 -5.96 -7.43 37.48
C ALA A 14 -5.65 -6.38 36.41
N ARG A 15 -4.91 -6.78 35.37
CA ARG A 15 -4.49 -5.88 34.30
C ARG A 15 -5.76 -5.40 33.61
N PRO A 16 -5.93 -4.09 33.39
CA PRO A 16 -7.13 -3.58 32.72
C PRO A 16 -7.27 -4.27 31.36
N ARG A 17 -8.40 -4.97 31.17
CA ARG A 17 -8.69 -5.69 29.93
C ARG A 17 -8.87 -4.67 28.81
N MET A 18 -8.05 -4.76 27.78
CA MET A 18 -8.20 -3.92 26.59
C MET A 18 -9.54 -4.25 25.92
N VAL A 19 -10.42 -3.25 25.80
CA VAL A 19 -11.72 -3.38 25.14
C VAL A 19 -11.67 -2.65 23.81
N ARG A 20 -11.97 -3.36 22.73
CA ARG A 20 -12.10 -2.78 21.38
C ARG A 20 -13.40 -1.97 21.30
N ARG A 21 -13.33 -0.78 20.72
CA ARG A 21 -14.49 0.08 20.41
C ARG A 21 -14.36 0.65 19.01
N ASP A 22 -15.49 0.94 18.38
CA ASP A 22 -15.50 1.60 17.07
C ASP A 22 -15.08 3.06 17.18
N ALA A 23 -14.24 3.52 16.24
CA ALA A 23 -13.82 4.91 16.16
C ALA A 23 -14.86 5.80 15.45
N ILE A 24 -15.72 5.22 14.62
CA ILE A 24 -16.85 5.93 14.02
C ILE A 24 -17.94 6.07 15.08
N THR A 25 -18.29 7.31 15.39
CA THR A 25 -19.33 7.64 16.38
C THR A 25 -20.71 7.32 15.83
N ASP A 26 -21.65 7.04 16.73
CA ASP A 26 -23.05 6.78 16.32
C ASP A 26 -23.70 8.03 15.70
N ALA A 27 -23.33 9.22 16.18
CA ALA A 27 -23.74 10.48 15.55
C ALA A 27 -23.20 10.64 14.12
N GLY A 28 -21.95 10.23 13.89
CA GLY A 28 -21.37 10.23 12.54
C GLY A 28 -22.06 9.24 11.62
N LEU A 29 -22.43 8.06 12.11
CA LEU A 29 -23.21 7.08 11.35
C LEU A 29 -24.62 7.61 11.03
N ALA A 30 -25.32 8.15 12.03
CA ALA A 30 -26.67 8.68 11.89
C ALA A 30 -26.74 9.79 10.83
N HIS A 31 -25.74 10.67 10.77
CA HIS A 31 -25.64 11.72 9.75
C HIS A 31 -25.69 11.20 8.30
N PHE A 32 -25.13 10.01 8.05
CA PHE A 32 -25.19 9.36 6.73
C PHE A 32 -26.50 8.58 6.54
N GLN A 33 -27.00 7.89 7.57
CA GLN A 33 -28.26 7.16 7.50
C GLN A 33 -29.47 8.08 7.23
N GLU A 34 -29.48 9.28 7.82
CA GLU A 34 -30.51 10.31 7.57
C GLU A 34 -30.57 10.77 6.11
N ALA A 35 -29.44 10.75 5.40
CA ALA A 35 -29.35 11.18 4.02
C ALA A 35 -29.85 10.14 3.02
N TYR A 36 -29.86 8.86 3.42
CA TYR A 36 -30.22 7.74 2.56
C TYR A 36 -31.29 6.86 3.24
N PRO A 37 -32.52 7.36 3.39
CA PRO A 37 -33.59 6.60 4.04
C PRO A 37 -33.88 5.32 3.27
N GLY A 38 -33.92 4.19 3.99
CA GLY A 38 -34.15 2.86 3.42
C GLY A 38 -32.87 2.06 3.15
N GLU A 39 -31.69 2.66 3.30
CA GLU A 39 -30.40 1.96 3.19
C GLU A 39 -29.89 1.50 4.55
N GLU A 40 -29.39 0.26 4.62
CA GLU A 40 -28.77 -0.28 5.83
C GLU A 40 -27.26 0.00 5.84
N ILE A 41 -26.88 1.24 6.18
CA ILE A 41 -25.48 1.66 6.23
C ILE A 41 -24.88 1.30 7.60
N THR A 42 -23.75 0.58 7.58
CA THR A 42 -22.97 0.28 8.80
C THR A 42 -21.74 1.18 8.93
N LYS A 43 -21.11 1.18 10.11
CA LYS A 43 -19.81 1.87 10.32
C LYS A 43 -18.72 1.34 9.40
N GLY A 44 -18.76 0.04 9.09
CA GLY A 44 -17.82 -0.57 8.15
C GLY A 44 -18.00 -0.04 6.73
N ASP A 45 -19.25 0.14 6.27
CA ASP A 45 -19.53 0.74 4.97
C ASP A 45 -19.09 2.20 4.93
N LEU A 46 -19.34 2.95 6.00
CA LEU A 46 -18.90 4.34 6.11
C LEU A 46 -17.37 4.47 6.06
N PHE A 47 -16.62 3.58 6.73
CA PHE A 47 -15.16 3.57 6.64
C PHE A 47 -14.68 3.40 5.19
N HIS A 48 -15.25 2.45 4.45
CA HIS A 48 -14.87 2.20 3.07
C HIS A 48 -15.34 3.32 2.13
N TYR A 49 -16.52 3.89 2.37
CA TYR A 49 -17.00 5.08 1.64
C TYR A 49 -16.00 6.23 1.76
N ILE A 50 -15.54 6.54 2.97
CA ILE A 50 -14.52 7.57 3.20
C ILE A 50 -13.26 7.26 2.39
N TYR A 51 -12.79 6.00 2.44
CA TYR A 51 -11.61 5.58 1.69
C TYR A 51 -11.80 5.75 0.17
N GLY A 52 -12.97 5.41 -0.36
CA GLY A 52 -13.32 5.61 -1.77
C GLY A 52 -13.35 7.09 -2.18
N ILE A 53 -14.00 7.95 -1.38
CA ILE A 53 -14.07 9.39 -1.64
C ILE A 53 -12.68 10.04 -1.67
N LEU A 54 -11.78 9.65 -0.76
CA LEU A 54 -10.42 10.19 -0.72
C LEU A 54 -9.58 9.80 -1.96
N HIS A 55 -10.00 8.78 -2.71
CA HIS A 55 -9.38 8.39 -3.98
C HIS A 55 -10.04 9.04 -5.20
N SER A 56 -11.18 9.72 -5.07
CA SER A 56 -11.82 10.45 -6.17
C SER A 56 -10.95 11.61 -6.65
N GLU A 57 -10.63 11.64 -7.95
CA GLU A 57 -9.90 12.76 -8.55
C GLU A 57 -10.69 14.08 -8.47
N ASP A 58 -12.01 13.99 -8.63
CA ASP A 58 -12.93 15.13 -8.52
C ASP A 58 -12.88 15.71 -7.11
N TYR A 59 -12.94 14.87 -6.07
CA TYR A 59 -12.79 15.31 -4.67
C TYR A 59 -11.46 16.04 -4.45
N ARG A 60 -10.36 15.42 -4.88
CA ARG A 60 -9.01 15.93 -4.67
C ARG A 60 -8.79 17.25 -5.42
N THR A 61 -9.40 17.41 -6.58
CA THR A 61 -9.30 18.62 -7.41
C THR A 61 -10.19 19.74 -6.86
N ARG A 62 -11.48 19.46 -6.62
CA ARG A 62 -12.48 20.41 -6.12
C ARG A 62 -12.09 21.00 -4.76
N PHE A 63 -11.45 20.19 -3.89
CA PHE A 63 -11.06 20.61 -2.54
C PHE A 63 -9.55 20.78 -2.33
N ALA A 64 -8.76 20.87 -3.41
CA ALA A 64 -7.29 20.92 -3.34
C ALA A 64 -6.74 21.97 -2.37
N ASN A 65 -7.32 23.18 -2.36
CA ASN A 65 -6.90 24.27 -1.48
C ASN A 65 -7.16 23.97 0.01
N SER A 66 -8.30 23.34 0.31
CA SER A 66 -8.68 22.97 1.67
C SER A 66 -7.83 21.80 2.17
N LEU A 67 -7.64 20.77 1.35
CA LEU A 67 -6.85 19.59 1.68
C LEU A 67 -5.37 19.91 1.97
N ARG A 68 -4.84 21.02 1.41
CA ARG A 68 -3.50 21.51 1.72
C ARG A 68 -3.38 22.19 3.08
N LYS A 69 -4.48 22.66 3.66
CA LYS A 69 -4.48 23.55 4.84
C LYS A 69 -5.18 22.96 6.05
N GLN A 70 -6.07 21.99 5.86
CA GLN A 70 -6.96 21.47 6.90
C GLN A 70 -7.22 19.97 6.70
N LEU A 71 -7.73 19.32 7.75
CA LEU A 71 -8.16 17.92 7.67
C LEU A 71 -9.29 17.75 6.64
N PRO A 72 -9.32 16.63 5.90
CA PRO A 72 -10.40 16.33 4.95
C PRO A 72 -11.76 16.33 5.64
N ARG A 73 -12.74 16.98 4.99
CA ARG A 73 -14.15 16.89 5.37
C ARG A 73 -14.85 16.02 4.34
N ILE A 74 -15.57 15.01 4.81
CA ILE A 74 -16.17 14.01 3.93
C ILE A 74 -17.62 14.42 3.62
N PRO A 75 -17.96 14.71 2.36
CA PRO A 75 -19.31 15.09 1.98
C PRO A 75 -20.22 13.86 1.85
N ARG A 76 -21.53 14.10 1.80
CA ARG A 76 -22.51 13.11 1.34
C ARG A 76 -22.73 13.33 -0.16
N VAL A 77 -22.76 12.24 -0.91
CA VAL A 77 -23.12 12.25 -2.34
C VAL A 77 -24.65 12.27 -2.48
N GLY A 78 -25.16 12.81 -3.57
CA GLY A 78 -26.61 13.00 -3.74
C GLY A 78 -27.43 11.70 -3.77
N ALA A 79 -26.88 10.59 -4.29
CA ALA A 79 -27.61 9.33 -4.45
C ALA A 79 -27.03 8.20 -3.60
N ALA A 80 -27.91 7.38 -3.02
CA ALA A 80 -27.52 6.16 -2.30
C ALA A 80 -26.71 5.19 -3.19
N ALA A 81 -27.03 5.12 -4.49
CA ALA A 81 -26.27 4.33 -5.46
C ALA A 81 -24.80 4.77 -5.55
N ASP A 82 -24.54 6.08 -5.52
CA ASP A 82 -23.19 6.63 -5.53
C ASP A 82 -22.47 6.33 -4.19
N PHE A 83 -23.17 6.42 -3.05
CA PHE A 83 -22.62 6.03 -1.76
C PHE A 83 -22.12 4.59 -1.80
N TRP A 84 -22.94 3.66 -2.29
CA TRP A 84 -22.56 2.25 -2.41
C TRP A 84 -21.45 2.02 -3.43
N ALA A 85 -21.41 2.77 -4.53
CA ALA A 85 -20.31 2.70 -5.50
C ALA A 85 -18.98 3.08 -4.84
N PHE A 86 -18.93 4.20 -4.11
CA PHE A 86 -17.73 4.62 -3.36
C PHE A 86 -17.37 3.64 -2.25
N SER A 87 -18.34 3.13 -1.48
CA SER A 87 -18.10 2.13 -0.43
C SER A 87 -17.51 0.85 -1.00
N LYS A 88 -18.08 0.31 -2.09
CA LYS A 88 -17.56 -0.91 -2.74
C LYS A 88 -16.16 -0.70 -3.30
N ALA A 89 -15.93 0.41 -4.01
CA ALA A 89 -14.61 0.75 -4.52
C ALA A 89 -13.59 0.90 -3.39
N GLY A 90 -13.94 1.63 -2.32
CA GLY A 90 -13.09 1.81 -1.15
C GLY A 90 -12.81 0.50 -0.40
N ARG A 91 -13.73 -0.46 -0.40
CA ARG A 91 -13.50 -1.81 0.13
C ARG A 91 -12.48 -2.57 -0.69
N THR A 92 -12.62 -2.55 -2.02
CA THR A 92 -11.65 -3.19 -2.92
C THR A 92 -10.27 -2.54 -2.80
N LEU A 93 -10.19 -1.20 -2.77
CA LEU A 93 -8.95 -0.45 -2.58
C LEU A 93 -8.32 -0.75 -1.20
N GLY A 94 -9.11 -0.76 -0.14
CA GLY A 94 -8.62 -1.07 1.20
C GLY A 94 -8.04 -2.48 1.28
N TRP A 95 -8.72 -3.46 0.66
CA TRP A 95 -8.22 -4.83 0.61
C TRP A 95 -6.90 -4.92 -0.14
N ILE A 96 -6.80 -4.34 -1.35
CA ILE A 96 -5.59 -4.47 -2.18
C ILE A 96 -4.39 -3.74 -1.58
N HIS A 97 -4.61 -2.60 -0.91
CA HIS A 97 -3.52 -1.84 -0.28
C HIS A 97 -3.03 -2.49 1.01
N VAL A 98 -3.91 -3.14 1.79
CA VAL A 98 -3.50 -3.91 2.98
C VAL A 98 -2.75 -5.19 2.58
N HIS A 99 -3.22 -5.86 1.52
CA HIS A 99 -2.68 -7.13 1.06
C HIS A 99 -1.73 -6.97 -0.15
N TYR A 100 -1.09 -5.81 -0.30
CA TYR A 100 -0.26 -5.48 -1.47
C TYR A 100 0.87 -6.50 -1.71
N GLU A 101 1.36 -7.14 -0.65
CA GLU A 101 2.38 -8.19 -0.71
C GLU A 101 1.81 -9.57 -1.05
N GLN A 102 0.49 -9.75 -1.11
CA GLN A 102 -0.17 -11.04 -1.34
C GLN A 102 -0.91 -11.10 -2.68
N VAL A 103 -1.02 -9.96 -3.38
CA VAL A 103 -1.59 -9.91 -4.72
C VAL A 103 -0.76 -10.76 -5.70
N GLU A 104 -1.41 -11.27 -6.74
CA GLU A 104 -0.73 -11.97 -7.84
C GLU A 104 0.32 -11.05 -8.51
N PRO A 105 1.59 -11.48 -8.65
CA PRO A 105 2.63 -10.73 -9.34
C PRO A 105 2.23 -10.39 -10.79
N TYR A 106 2.51 -9.18 -11.24
CA TYR A 106 2.32 -8.82 -12.64
C TYR A 106 3.30 -9.60 -13.55
N PRO A 107 2.85 -10.14 -14.70
CA PRO A 107 3.68 -10.93 -15.59
C PRO A 107 4.60 -10.06 -16.46
N VAL A 108 5.68 -9.56 -15.84
CA VAL A 108 6.78 -8.86 -16.54
C VAL A 108 7.74 -9.85 -17.19
N THR A 109 8.56 -9.36 -18.12
CA THR A 109 9.63 -10.14 -18.74
C THR A 109 10.94 -9.92 -17.97
N PHE A 110 11.69 -11.00 -17.73
CA PHE A 110 13.01 -10.93 -17.12
C PHE A 110 14.09 -11.27 -18.14
N THR A 111 15.07 -10.37 -18.29
CA THR A 111 16.33 -10.69 -18.95
C THR A 111 17.36 -11.01 -17.87
N ILE A 112 17.91 -12.22 -17.92
CA ILE A 112 18.94 -12.68 -17.01
C ILE A 112 20.28 -12.65 -17.76
N SER A 113 21.32 -12.06 -17.19
CA SER A 113 22.65 -12.12 -17.79
C SER A 113 23.19 -13.56 -17.73
N ASP A 114 23.87 -13.97 -18.80
CA ASP A 114 24.27 -15.34 -19.18
C ASP A 114 25.21 -16.06 -18.19
N THR A 115 25.36 -15.54 -16.97
CA THR A 115 26.30 -16.01 -15.94
C THR A 115 25.65 -16.94 -14.91
N SER A 116 24.35 -17.26 -15.05
CA SER A 116 23.67 -18.22 -14.18
C SER A 116 23.41 -19.53 -14.90
N ILE A 117 24.38 -20.44 -14.81
CA ILE A 117 24.12 -21.87 -15.04
C ILE A 117 23.02 -22.26 -14.05
N SER A 118 21.90 -22.78 -14.56
CA SER A 118 20.86 -23.34 -13.70
C SER A 118 21.37 -24.61 -13.01
N PRO A 119 21.17 -24.79 -11.70
CA PRO A 119 20.52 -23.86 -10.76
C PRO A 119 21.44 -22.73 -10.30
N VAL A 120 20.86 -21.56 -10.01
CA VAL A 120 21.54 -20.41 -9.40
C VAL A 120 22.26 -20.86 -8.12
N SER A 121 23.59 -20.88 -8.12
CA SER A 121 24.37 -21.45 -7.00
C SER A 121 24.26 -20.64 -5.70
N ASN A 122 23.98 -19.34 -5.80
CA ASN A 122 23.79 -18.45 -4.65
C ASN A 122 22.58 -17.52 -4.88
N PRO A 123 21.37 -17.93 -4.42
CA PRO A 123 20.15 -17.14 -4.57
C PRO A 123 20.21 -15.78 -3.88
N GLU A 124 20.83 -15.68 -2.69
CA GLU A 124 20.96 -14.41 -1.97
C GLU A 124 21.76 -13.39 -2.76
N GLN A 125 22.89 -13.81 -3.35
CA GLN A 125 23.69 -12.93 -4.19
C GLN A 125 23.00 -12.62 -5.53
N PHE A 126 22.29 -13.60 -6.10
CA PHE A 126 21.63 -13.43 -7.39
C PHE A 126 20.50 -12.39 -7.33
N TYR A 127 19.68 -12.43 -6.28
CA TYR A 127 18.56 -11.50 -6.06
C TYR A 127 18.95 -10.25 -5.26
N ARG A 128 20.19 -10.12 -4.78
CA ARG A 128 20.60 -8.95 -4.01
C ARG A 128 20.37 -7.65 -4.78
N VAL A 129 19.72 -6.69 -4.13
CA VAL A 129 19.50 -5.34 -4.65
C VAL A 129 20.42 -4.35 -3.96
N GLU A 130 21.35 -3.79 -4.73
CA GLU A 130 22.10 -2.61 -4.30
C GLU A 130 21.26 -1.34 -4.53
N LYS A 131 20.79 -1.13 -5.77
CA LYS A 131 19.90 -0.03 -6.14
C LYS A 131 19.26 -0.26 -7.51
N MET A 132 17.93 -0.28 -7.55
CA MET A 132 17.16 -0.34 -8.80
C MET A 132 17.21 0.99 -9.56
N ARG A 133 17.18 0.94 -10.90
CA ARG A 133 17.21 2.13 -11.77
C ARG A 133 16.40 1.91 -13.03
N PHE A 134 15.78 2.96 -13.55
CA PHE A 134 15.24 2.94 -14.91
C PHE A 134 16.37 2.77 -15.93
N SER A 135 16.05 2.12 -17.04
CA SER A 135 16.96 2.03 -18.18
C SER A 135 17.05 3.38 -18.92
N GLY A 136 17.99 3.49 -19.86
CA GLY A 136 18.21 4.71 -20.64
C GLY A 136 19.11 5.74 -19.94
N LYS A 137 19.17 6.96 -20.51
CA LYS A 137 20.03 8.06 -20.04
C LYS A 137 19.19 9.30 -19.80
N ARG A 138 19.48 10.03 -18.72
CA ARG A 138 18.81 11.31 -18.44
C ARG A 138 19.01 12.30 -19.60
N PRO A 139 17.99 13.10 -19.95
CA PRO A 139 16.66 13.18 -19.32
C PRO A 139 15.67 12.07 -19.77
N ASN A 140 16.01 11.30 -20.79
CA ASN A 140 15.13 10.30 -21.44
C ASN A 140 15.31 8.90 -20.83
N LEU A 141 14.80 8.72 -19.61
CA LEU A 141 14.74 7.41 -18.97
C LEU A 141 13.57 6.61 -19.52
N ASP A 142 13.81 5.33 -19.82
CA ASP A 142 12.75 4.39 -20.20
C ASP A 142 12.16 3.74 -18.93
N ARG A 143 10.88 4.02 -18.70
CA ARG A 143 10.12 3.52 -17.54
C ARG A 143 9.47 2.17 -17.78
N SER A 144 9.47 1.67 -19.02
CA SER A 144 9.02 0.30 -19.31
C SER A 144 10.03 -0.76 -18.86
N THR A 145 11.25 -0.33 -18.52
CA THR A 145 12.36 -1.20 -18.13
C THR A 145 13.04 -0.73 -16.85
N VAL A 146 13.22 -1.64 -15.88
CA VAL A 146 13.97 -1.43 -14.64
C VAL A 146 15.16 -2.39 -14.58
N ILE A 147 16.35 -1.82 -14.43
CA ILE A 147 17.56 -2.55 -14.07
C ILE A 147 17.46 -2.85 -12.56
N TYR A 148 17.22 -4.12 -12.21
CA TYR A 148 17.06 -4.56 -10.83
C TYR A 148 18.41 -4.69 -10.14
N ASN A 149 19.34 -5.42 -10.76
CA ASN A 149 20.74 -5.52 -10.36
C ASN A 149 21.61 -5.92 -11.59
N ALA A 150 22.84 -6.39 -11.36
CA ALA A 150 23.73 -6.81 -12.45
C ALA A 150 23.27 -8.10 -13.18
N ASN A 151 22.37 -8.86 -12.56
CA ASN A 151 21.92 -10.16 -13.04
C ASN A 151 20.55 -10.08 -13.73
N ILE A 152 19.67 -9.21 -13.24
CA ILE A 152 18.25 -9.19 -13.61
C ILE A 152 17.87 -7.81 -14.16
N THR A 153 17.25 -7.80 -15.33
CA THR A 153 16.53 -6.64 -15.89
C THR A 153 15.06 -7.00 -16.06
N ILE A 154 14.18 -6.11 -15.61
CA ILE A 154 12.73 -6.25 -15.69
C ILE A 154 12.24 -5.37 -16.84
N SER A 155 11.50 -5.93 -17.80
CA SER A 155 10.93 -5.20 -18.93
C SER A 155 9.45 -5.52 -19.13
N GLY A 156 8.77 -4.71 -19.94
CA GLY A 156 7.33 -4.84 -20.19
C GLY A 156 6.47 -4.28 -19.06
N ILE A 157 6.97 -3.30 -18.32
CA ILE A 157 6.21 -2.61 -17.27
C ILE A 157 5.23 -1.62 -17.95
N PRO A 158 3.90 -1.75 -17.77
CA PRO A 158 2.94 -0.79 -18.33
C PRO A 158 3.17 0.61 -17.75
N LEU A 159 3.10 1.64 -18.60
CA LEU A 159 3.38 3.01 -18.16
C LEU A 159 2.28 3.55 -17.24
N GLU A 160 1.04 3.05 -17.39
CA GLU A 160 -0.09 3.38 -16.54
C GLU A 160 0.14 2.99 -15.08
N ALA A 161 1.01 1.99 -14.81
CA ALA A 161 1.35 1.60 -13.44
C ALA A 161 2.05 2.72 -12.64
N TYR A 162 2.59 3.74 -13.32
CA TYR A 162 3.21 4.89 -12.67
C TYR A 162 2.22 6.01 -12.31
N ASP A 163 0.97 5.92 -12.75
CA ASP A 163 -0.06 6.94 -12.47
C ASP A 163 -0.60 6.83 -11.03
N TYR A 164 -0.43 5.68 -10.39
CA TYR A 164 -0.69 5.53 -8.97
C TYR A 164 0.40 6.22 -8.12
N VAL A 165 0.12 7.47 -7.73
CA VAL A 165 1.05 8.36 -7.01
C VAL A 165 0.69 8.49 -5.53
N LEU A 166 1.68 8.22 -4.68
CA LEU A 166 1.65 8.38 -3.23
C LEU A 166 2.67 9.44 -2.80
N ASN A 167 2.20 10.46 -2.07
CA ASN A 167 3.06 11.54 -1.56
C ASN A 167 3.98 12.17 -2.64
N GLY A 168 3.45 12.36 -3.84
CA GLY A 168 4.16 12.99 -4.97
C GLY A 168 5.11 12.06 -5.75
N LYS A 169 5.17 10.76 -5.44
CA LYS A 169 5.95 9.77 -6.20
C LYS A 169 5.11 8.54 -6.58
N PRO A 170 5.33 7.92 -7.75
CA PRO A 170 4.70 6.66 -8.10
C PRO A 170 5.00 5.55 -7.07
N ALA A 171 4.05 4.66 -6.80
CA ALA A 171 4.24 3.55 -5.86
C ALA A 171 5.44 2.65 -6.24
N LEU A 172 5.67 2.41 -7.53
CA LEU A 172 6.83 1.63 -7.99
C LEU A 172 8.16 2.30 -7.61
N VAL A 173 8.21 3.64 -7.64
CA VAL A 173 9.42 4.39 -7.25
C VAL A 173 9.67 4.28 -5.75
N TRP A 174 8.62 4.21 -4.93
CA TRP A 174 8.76 3.90 -3.49
C TRP A 174 9.40 2.54 -3.26
N VAL A 175 9.03 1.51 -4.04
CA VAL A 175 9.68 0.19 -3.96
C VAL A 175 11.15 0.29 -4.38
N MET A 176 11.47 0.95 -5.49
CA MET A 176 12.85 1.11 -5.95
C MET A 176 13.74 1.88 -4.96
N GLU A 177 13.18 2.87 -4.27
CA GLU A 177 13.90 3.64 -3.24
C GLU A 177 13.96 2.93 -1.89
N GLY A 178 12.97 2.10 -1.55
CA GLY A 178 12.91 1.36 -0.29
C GLY A 178 13.75 0.08 -0.32
N GLN A 179 13.68 -0.67 -1.42
CA GLN A 179 14.42 -1.90 -1.65
C GLN A 179 15.82 -1.59 -2.18
N CYS A 180 16.72 -1.14 -1.29
CA CYS A 180 18.10 -0.86 -1.63
C CYS A 180 19.00 -0.95 -0.38
N VAL A 181 20.31 -0.86 -0.61
CA VAL A 181 21.30 -0.71 0.46
C VAL A 181 21.62 0.76 0.61
N LYS A 182 21.46 1.29 1.82
CA LYS A 182 21.75 2.69 2.16
C LYS A 182 22.54 2.78 3.45
N THR A 183 23.61 3.55 3.43
CA THR A 183 24.38 3.89 4.63
C THR A 183 24.08 5.32 5.02
N ASP A 184 23.63 5.52 6.25
CA ASP A 184 23.52 6.87 6.80
C ASP A 184 24.92 7.44 7.05
N LYS A 185 25.20 8.64 6.51
CA LYS A 185 26.55 9.22 6.55
C LYS A 185 26.98 9.66 7.94
N ALA A 186 26.03 10.05 8.79
CA ALA A 186 26.33 10.60 10.11
C ALA A 186 26.58 9.48 11.14
N SER A 187 25.71 8.48 11.16
CA SER A 187 25.79 7.35 12.09
C SER A 187 26.62 6.17 11.57
N GLY A 188 26.82 6.06 10.25
CA GLY A 188 27.43 4.89 9.61
C GLY A 188 26.53 3.65 9.58
N ILE A 189 25.28 3.75 10.05
CA ILE A 189 24.35 2.61 10.09
C ILE A 189 23.94 2.23 8.67
N VAL A 190 24.12 0.96 8.34
CA VAL A 190 23.71 0.37 7.07
C VAL A 190 22.30 -0.17 7.19
N ASN A 191 21.39 0.38 6.40
CA ASN A 191 20.07 -0.18 6.13
C ASN A 191 20.15 -1.03 4.86
N ASP A 192 20.14 -2.35 5.03
CA ASP A 192 20.11 -3.32 3.93
C ASP A 192 18.75 -4.02 3.89
N ALA A 193 17.91 -3.60 2.93
CA ALA A 193 16.57 -4.16 2.75
C ALA A 193 16.57 -5.67 2.41
N ASN A 194 17.67 -6.20 1.85
CA ASN A 194 17.77 -7.61 1.51
C ASN A 194 17.79 -8.50 2.77
N ARG A 195 18.21 -7.96 3.93
CA ARG A 195 18.16 -8.70 5.19
C ARG A 195 16.74 -9.06 5.61
N TYR A 196 15.76 -8.19 5.35
CA TYR A 196 14.36 -8.51 5.62
C TYR A 196 13.87 -9.68 4.75
N ALA A 197 14.25 -9.70 3.47
CA ALA A 197 13.93 -10.77 2.54
C ALA A 197 14.47 -12.13 3.02
N ILE A 198 15.69 -12.14 3.55
CA ILE A 198 16.39 -13.37 3.98
C ILE A 198 15.96 -13.78 5.40
N GLU A 199 16.06 -12.87 6.36
CA GLU A 199 15.92 -13.16 7.80
C GLU A 199 14.45 -13.25 8.25
N THR A 200 13.56 -12.46 7.63
CA THR A 200 12.13 -12.40 8.05
C THR A 200 11.22 -13.15 7.08
N VAL A 201 11.37 -12.93 5.77
CA VAL A 201 10.50 -13.54 4.76
C VAL A 201 10.98 -14.94 4.38
N GLY A 202 12.30 -15.20 4.42
CA GLY A 202 12.89 -16.46 3.98
C GLY A 202 12.89 -16.66 2.45
N ASP A 203 12.74 -15.59 1.67
CA ASP A 203 12.74 -15.60 0.20
C ASP A 203 13.65 -14.49 -0.34
N PRO A 204 14.87 -14.81 -0.82
CA PRO A 204 15.75 -13.82 -1.42
C PRO A 204 15.14 -13.08 -2.63
N ALA A 205 14.19 -13.68 -3.34
CA ALA A 205 13.50 -13.06 -4.47
C ALA A 205 12.36 -12.11 -4.03
N TYR A 206 12.11 -11.97 -2.72
CA TYR A 206 11.04 -11.12 -2.19
C TYR A 206 11.04 -9.68 -2.78
N PRO A 207 12.16 -8.95 -2.90
CA PRO A 207 12.13 -7.59 -3.45
C PRO A 207 11.69 -7.56 -4.93
N LEU A 208 12.04 -8.60 -5.70
CA LEU A 208 11.62 -8.75 -7.09
C LEU A 208 10.11 -9.00 -7.18
N ARG A 209 9.60 -9.95 -6.38
CA ARG A 209 8.17 -10.29 -6.32
C ARG A 209 7.35 -9.12 -5.82
N LEU A 210 7.83 -8.41 -4.79
CA LEU A 210 7.21 -7.19 -4.29
C LEU A 210 7.05 -6.15 -5.40
N PHE A 211 8.09 -5.92 -6.20
CA PHE A 211 8.02 -5.00 -7.33
C PHE A 211 6.94 -5.41 -8.34
N GLN A 212 6.88 -6.69 -8.73
CA GLN A 212 5.83 -7.21 -9.61
C GLN A 212 4.42 -7.05 -9.02
N ARG A 213 4.25 -7.30 -7.72
CA ARG A 213 2.96 -7.17 -7.04
C ARG A 213 2.51 -5.71 -6.99
N VAL A 214 3.43 -4.78 -6.74
CA VAL A 214 3.13 -3.35 -6.74
C VAL A 214 2.76 -2.84 -8.14
N ILE A 215 3.26 -3.44 -9.23
CA ILE A 215 2.72 -3.18 -10.58
C ILE A 215 1.23 -3.54 -10.64
N THR A 216 0.86 -4.75 -10.21
CA THR A 216 -0.56 -5.19 -10.18
C THR A 216 -1.41 -4.28 -9.32
N VAL A 217 -0.92 -3.90 -8.13
CA VAL A 217 -1.61 -3.00 -7.20
C VAL A 217 -1.85 -1.65 -7.86
N SER A 218 -0.82 -1.04 -8.46
CA SER A 218 -0.95 0.24 -9.16
C SER A 218 -2.00 0.20 -10.26
N LEU A 219 -1.95 -0.81 -11.14
CA LEU A 219 -2.88 -0.92 -12.26
C LEU A 219 -4.32 -1.08 -11.79
N LYS A 220 -4.56 -1.97 -10.82
CA LYS A 220 -5.90 -2.17 -10.23
C LYS A 220 -6.40 -0.91 -9.53
N THR A 221 -5.52 -0.19 -8.83
CA THR A 221 -5.91 1.06 -8.18
C THR A 221 -6.30 2.12 -9.20
N VAL A 222 -5.53 2.30 -10.27
CA VAL A 222 -5.88 3.22 -11.37
C VAL A 222 -7.22 2.82 -12.02
N GLU A 223 -7.43 1.54 -12.31
CA GLU A 223 -8.69 1.02 -12.85
C GLU A 223 -9.89 1.35 -11.96
N ILE A 224 -9.79 1.09 -10.66
CA ILE A 224 -10.88 1.37 -9.70
C ILE A 224 -11.15 2.86 -9.60
N VAL A 225 -10.11 3.69 -9.51
CA VAL A 225 -10.23 5.15 -9.40
C VAL A 225 -10.90 5.75 -10.62
N ASN A 226 -10.49 5.32 -11.82
CA ASN A 226 -11.07 5.78 -13.07
C ASN A 226 -12.54 5.35 -13.26
N SER A 227 -12.97 4.33 -12.51
CA SER A 227 -14.35 3.81 -12.53
C SER A 227 -15.26 4.44 -11.47
N LEU A 228 -14.74 5.37 -10.64
CA LEU A 228 -15.54 6.05 -9.60
C LEU A 228 -16.57 6.99 -10.24
N PRO A 229 -17.78 7.11 -9.65
CA PRO A 229 -18.77 8.05 -10.14
C PRO A 229 -18.33 9.51 -9.89
N PRO A 230 -18.76 10.47 -10.73
CA PRO A 230 -18.44 11.89 -10.55
C PRO A 230 -19.11 12.46 -9.29
N LEU A 231 -18.44 13.40 -8.59
CA LEU A 231 -19.01 14.08 -7.42
C LEU A 231 -19.87 15.26 -7.85
N ARG A 232 -21.10 14.94 -8.26
CA ARG A 232 -22.12 15.91 -8.65
C ARG A 232 -22.56 16.78 -7.46
N ASP A 233 -23.78 16.57 -7.00
CA ASP A 233 -24.37 17.27 -5.88
C ASP A 233 -23.78 16.75 -4.58
N LEU A 234 -23.18 17.66 -3.81
CA LEU A 234 -22.60 17.39 -2.49
C LEU A 234 -23.45 18.12 -1.45
N SER A 235 -23.81 17.41 -0.38
CA SER A 235 -24.55 17.95 0.76
C SER A 235 -23.96 17.56 2.11
#